data_AF-A0A9X2DVH6-F1
#
_entry.id   AF-A0A9X2DVH6-F1
#
_cell.length_a   1.000
_cell.length_b   1.000
_cell.length_c   1.000
_cell.angle_alpha   90.00
_cell.angle_beta   90.00
_cell.angle_gamma   90.00
#
_symmetry.space_group_name_H-M   'P 1'
#
loop_
_entity.id
_entity.type
_entity.pdbx_description
1 polymer ?
#
loop_
_entity_poly.entity_id
_entity_poly.type
_entity_poly.pdbx_seq_one_letter_code
_entity_poly.pdbx_strand_id
1 'polypeptide(L)'
;MKRKNEYKVQNYYLAEIDQVEKGKSVLKMDRWSWDIYIAANENKEYRGKAVAPGKGIEIPWTPLGKDFLEEMMGICQRKMIS
;
A
#
# COMPACT_ATOMS: atom_id res chain seq x y z
N MET A 1 9.22 32.08 2.16
CA MET A 1 8.84 30.92 1.32
C MET A 1 9.03 29.64 2.14
N LYS A 2 7.97 29.07 2.75
CA LYS A 2 8.04 27.73 3.35
C LYS A 2 7.80 26.70 2.23
N ARG A 3 8.81 25.90 1.89
CA ARG A 3 8.66 24.84 0.89
C ARG A 3 7.85 23.68 1.49
N LYS A 4 6.82 23.28 0.74
CA LYS A 4 5.87 22.22 1.00
C LYS A 4 6.57 20.86 1.19
N ASN A 5 6.71 20.44 2.44
CA ASN A 5 6.61 19.03 2.81
C ASN A 5 5.34 18.91 3.65
N GLU A 6 4.19 19.01 2.98
CA GLU A 6 2.89 19.03 3.67
C GLU A 6 2.63 17.70 4.36
N TYR A 7 3.14 16.58 3.83
CA TYR A 7 2.98 15.25 4.42
C TYR A 7 4.34 14.69 4.85
N LYS A 8 4.44 14.29 6.12
CA LYS A 8 5.61 13.58 6.67
C LYS A 8 5.26 12.12 6.88
N VAL A 9 6.14 11.22 6.41
CA VAL A 9 5.99 9.78 6.69
C VAL A 9 6.08 9.56 8.19
N GLN A 10 5.04 8.95 8.75
CA GLN A 10 4.95 8.61 10.16
C GLN A 10 5.18 7.14 10.40
N ASN A 11 4.64 6.29 9.50
CA ASN A 11 4.74 4.84 9.63
C ASN A 11 5.25 4.22 8.33
N TYR A 12 5.98 3.13 8.51
CA TYR A 12 6.48 2.27 7.45
C TYR A 12 6.19 0.82 7.82
N TYR A 13 5.71 0.05 6.86
CA TYR A 13 5.41 -1.36 7.03
C TYR A 13 5.96 -2.15 5.84
N LEU A 14 6.53 -3.30 6.13
CA LEU A 14 6.80 -4.33 5.13
C LEU A 14 5.69 -5.38 5.24
N ALA A 15 4.88 -5.50 4.19
CA ALA A 15 3.75 -6.42 4.15
C ALA A 15 3.98 -7.51 3.11
N GLU A 16 3.71 -8.76 3.48
CA GLU A 16 3.68 -9.87 2.55
C GLU A 16 2.23 -10.26 2.30
N ILE A 17 1.79 -10.18 1.05
CA ILE A 17 0.40 -10.39 0.66
C ILE A 17 0.33 -11.57 -0.31
N ASP A 18 -0.46 -12.57 0.05
CA ASP A 18 -0.66 -13.76 -0.77
C ASP A 18 -1.86 -13.56 -1.72
N GLN A 19 -1.65 -13.82 -3.01
CA GLN A 19 -2.73 -13.89 -3.99
C GLN A 19 -3.32 -15.31 -3.97
N VAL A 20 -4.57 -15.42 -3.54
CA VAL A 20 -5.31 -16.69 -3.57
C VAL A 20 -6.31 -16.64 -4.72
N GLU A 21 -5.96 -17.21 -5.87
CA GLU A 21 -6.93 -17.42 -6.95
C GLU A 21 -7.83 -18.62 -6.63
N LYS A 22 -9.11 -18.35 -6.31
CA LYS A 22 -10.12 -19.40 -6.19
C LYS A 22 -10.60 -19.81 -7.58
N GLY A 23 -9.92 -20.78 -8.20
CA GLY A 23 -10.41 -21.37 -9.46
C GLY A 23 -9.45 -22.37 -10.10
N LYS A 24 -9.81 -23.66 -10.02
CA LYS A 24 -9.27 -24.80 -10.80
C LYS A 24 -7.75 -25.03 -10.70
N SER A 25 -7.41 -25.86 -9.72
CA SER A 25 -6.41 -26.93 -9.86
C SER A 25 -4.97 -26.55 -10.21
N VAL A 26 -4.43 -25.44 -9.71
CA VAL A 26 -3.04 -25.32 -9.23
C VAL A 26 -3.04 -24.17 -8.22
N LEU A 27 -2.69 -24.42 -6.96
CA LEU A 27 -2.42 -23.36 -5.98
C LEU A 27 -1.12 -22.64 -6.37
N LYS A 28 -1.15 -21.79 -7.40
CA LYS A 28 -0.09 -20.80 -7.61
C LYS A 28 -0.34 -19.69 -6.60
N MET A 29 0.25 -19.85 -5.43
CA MET A 29 0.30 -18.82 -4.39
C MET A 29 1.38 -17.82 -4.82
N ASP A 30 0.99 -16.76 -5.54
CA ASP A 30 1.91 -15.67 -5.85
C ASP A 30 1.91 -14.72 -4.66
N ARG A 31 3.05 -14.66 -3.97
CA ARG A 31 3.25 -13.86 -2.77
C ARG A 31 4.04 -12.62 -3.13
N TRP A 32 3.49 -11.44 -2.83
CA TRP A 32 4.13 -10.17 -3.14
C TRP A 32 4.54 -9.47 -1.86
N SER A 33 5.77 -8.96 -1.85
CA SER A 33 6.27 -8.08 -0.79
C SER A 33 5.99 -6.63 -1.16
N TRP A 34 5.39 -5.90 -0.23
CA TRP A 34 5.00 -4.50 -0.38
C TRP A 34 5.65 -3.64 0.69
N ASP A 35 6.31 -2.57 0.26
CA ASP A 35 6.76 -1.47 1.11
C ASP A 35 5.62 -0.45 1.22
N ILE A 36 5.00 -0.33 2.39
CA ILE A 36 3.86 0.55 2.64
C ILE A 36 4.32 1.73 3.50
N TYR A 37 4.05 2.94 3.02
CA TYR A 37 4.36 4.21 3.68
C TYR A 37 3.07 4.93 4.03
N ILE A 38 2.94 5.37 5.27
CA ILE A 38 1.81 6.18 5.73
C ILE A 38 2.35 7.52 6.19
N ALA A 39 1.85 8.58 5.57
CA ALA A 39 2.22 9.95 5.86
C ALA A 39 1.02 10.75 6.33
N ALA A 40 1.26 11.75 7.17
CA ALA A 40 0.24 12.68 7.62
C ALA A 40 0.72 14.13 7.53
N ASN A 41 -0.23 15.06 7.42
CA ASN A 41 0.03 16.49 7.50
C ASN A 41 -0.34 17.08 8.86
N GLU A 42 -0.14 18.39 9.03
CA GLU A 42 -0.47 19.13 10.26
C GLU A 42 -1.97 19.08 10.61
N ASN A 43 -2.83 18.89 9.60
CA ASN A 43 -4.29 18.77 9.76
C ASN A 43 -4.75 17.34 10.06
N LYS A 44 -3.83 16.39 10.30
CA LYS A 44 -4.12 14.97 10.47
C LYS A 44 -4.84 14.32 9.28
N GLU A 45 -4.59 14.83 8.07
CA GLU A 45 -4.98 14.13 6.85
C GLU A 45 -3.93 13.07 6.54
N TYR A 46 -4.36 11.83 6.34
CA TYR A 46 -3.47 10.70 6.11
C TYR A 46 -3.44 10.31 4.63
N ARG A 47 -2.25 9.97 4.14
CA ARG A 47 -2.03 9.42 2.81
C ARG A 47 -1.16 8.19 2.88
N GLY A 48 -1.47 7.19 2.07
CA GLY A 48 -0.70 5.97 1.92
C GLY A 48 -0.04 5.88 0.55
N LYS A 49 1.18 5.38 0.50
CA LYS A 49 1.90 4.98 -0.72
C LYS A 49 2.33 3.53 -0.52
N ALA A 50 2.33 2.74 -1.58
CA ALA A 50 2.89 1.40 -1.52
C ALA A 50 3.69 1.06 -2.77
N VAL A 51 4.71 0.22 -2.62
CA VAL A 51 5.57 -0.20 -3.72
C VAL A 51 5.78 -1.70 -3.61
N ALA A 52 5.73 -2.42 -4.72
CA ALA A 52 6.12 -3.82 -4.83
C ALA A 52 7.38 -3.90 -5.72
N PRO A 53 8.59 -3.75 -5.16
CA PRO A 53 9.83 -3.61 -5.94
C PRO A 53 10.08 -4.80 -6.85
N GLY A 54 9.86 -6.02 -6.35
CA GLY A 54 10.04 -7.26 -7.11
C GLY A 54 9.06 -7.44 -8.28
N LYS A 55 8.01 -6.62 -8.36
CA LYS A 55 6.99 -6.66 -9.41
C LYS A 55 6.95 -5.37 -10.24
N GLY A 56 7.74 -4.35 -9.88
CA GLY A 56 7.78 -3.06 -10.57
C GLY A 56 6.49 -2.24 -10.46
N ILE A 57 5.67 -2.48 -9.43
CA ILE A 57 4.36 -1.84 -9.26
C ILE A 57 4.42 -0.79 -8.14
N GLU A 58 3.78 0.35 -8.36
CA GLU A 58 3.62 1.42 -7.38
C GLU A 58 2.14 1.82 -7.24
N ILE A 59 1.72 2.05 -6.00
CA ILE A 59 0.49 2.73 -5.62
C ILE A 59 0.88 4.16 -5.20
N PRO A 60 0.40 5.20 -5.89
CA PRO A 60 0.73 6.59 -5.55
C PRO A 60 0.12 7.01 -4.21
N TRP A 61 0.52 8.18 -3.70
CA TRP A 61 -0.02 8.76 -2.47
C TRP A 61 -1.55 8.93 -2.52
N THR A 62 -2.27 8.04 -1.85
CA THR A 62 -3.73 7.95 -1.86
C THR A 62 -4.29 8.38 -0.50
N PRO A 63 -5.35 9.21 -0.41
CA PRO A 63 -5.99 9.56 0.86
C PRO A 63 -6.51 8.33 1.61
N LEU A 64 -6.38 8.32 2.93
CA LEU A 64 -6.85 7.23 3.81
C LEU A 64 -7.89 7.75 4.81
N GLY A 65 -8.81 6.87 5.22
CA GLY A 65 -9.95 7.24 6.08
C GLY A 65 -9.75 6.96 7.56
N LYS A 66 -9.79 5.68 7.95
CA LYS A 66 -9.80 5.24 9.35
C LYS A 66 -8.72 4.21 9.64
N ASP A 67 -8.73 3.10 8.91
CA ASP A 67 -7.89 1.94 9.19
C ASP A 67 -6.76 1.89 8.17
N PHE A 68 -5.79 2.79 8.35
CA PHE A 68 -4.82 3.17 7.30
C PHE A 68 -4.05 1.99 6.71
N LEU A 69 -3.60 1.05 7.54
CA LEU A 69 -2.86 -0.12 7.08
C LEU A 69 -3.78 -1.12 6.37
N GLU A 70 -4.98 -1.37 6.91
CA GLU A 70 -5.96 -2.28 6.31
C GLU A 70 -6.43 -1.76 4.95
N GLU A 71 -6.71 -0.45 4.86
CA GLU A 71 -7.05 0.22 3.60
C GLU A 71 -5.91 0.06 2.57
N MET A 72 -4.66 0.28 2.97
CA MET A 72 -3.51 0.10 2.08
C MET A 72 -3.31 -1.35 1.65
N MET A 73 -3.47 -2.31 2.55
CA MET A 73 -3.40 -3.75 2.22
C MET A 73 -4.48 -4.13 1.22
N GLY A 74 -5.71 -3.63 1.38
CA GLY A 74 -6.81 -3.85 0.45
C GLY A 74 -6.56 -3.22 -0.94
N ILE A 75 -5.90 -2.06 -1.01
CA ILE A 75 -5.47 -1.48 -2.29
C ILE A 75 -4.39 -2.36 -2.95
N CYS A 76 -3.39 -2.81 -2.19
CA CYS A 76 -2.33 -3.69 -2.68
C CYS A 76 -2.91 -4.99 -3.25
N GLN A 77 -3.81 -5.66 -2.53
CA GLN A 77 -4.49 -6.88 -2.97
C GLN A 77 -5.24 -6.69 -4.29
N ARG A 78 -6.02 -5.61 -4.41
CA ARG A 78 -6.74 -5.31 -5.67
C ARG A 78 -5.79 -5.09 -6.84
N LYS A 79 -4.61 -4.52 -6.59
CA LYS A 79 -3.61 -4.28 -7.63
C LYS A 79 -2.92 -5.56 -8.10
N MET A 80 -2.90 -6.62 -7.29
CA MET A 80 -2.34 -7.94 -7.66
C MET A 80 -3.22 -8.70 -8.68
N ILE A 81 -4.52 -8.38 -8.74
CA ILE A 81 -5.51 -9.04 -9.61
C ILE A 81 -5.79 -8.21 -10.88
N SER A 82 -5.33 -6.96 -10.93
CA SER A 82 -5.55 -6.01 -12.03
C SER A 82 -4.47 -6.07 -13.09
#